data_AF-A0A2V2PWQ2-F1
#
_entry.id   AF-A0A2V2PWQ2-F1
#
_cell.length_a   1.000
_cell.length_b   1.000
_cell.length_c   1.000
_cell.angle_alpha   90.00
_cell.angle_beta   90.00
_cell.angle_gamma   90.00
#
_symmetry.space_group_name_H-M   'P 1'
#
loop_
_entity.id
_entity.type
_entity.pdbx_description
1 polymer ?
#
loop_
_entity_poly.entity_id
_entity_poly.type
_entity_poly.pdbx_seq_one_letter_code
_entity_poly.pdbx_strand_id
1 'polypeptide(L)'
;MHLHPAETPCERSAPSRCCVVFVPSDPPRTGLIAFWNPDGGPPPGPPGAAAELTVTGADLRRRTVPAVQLPVREALPVLTRARADDQASPSAAFWGAAALLGLQFVARGLLLPGVSPTDRDAWRVGPLGAGDLERIRELAASMPPTAHATPLETGAAEDGPLLLPEPERLLRAFLDAVADGLPRTPAAAFATAGPAFAAPEPHPVPE
;
A
#
# COMPACT_ATOMS: atom_id res chain seq x y z
N MET A 1 4.02 31.56 -11.95
CA MET A 1 4.12 30.26 -12.64
C MET A 1 5.24 29.47 -11.99
N HIS A 2 4.92 28.51 -11.14
CA HIS A 2 5.92 27.57 -10.62
C HIS A 2 6.04 26.42 -11.63
N LEU A 3 7.13 26.42 -12.39
CA LEU A 3 7.53 25.26 -13.18
C LEU A 3 8.01 24.21 -12.18
N HIS A 4 7.21 23.17 -11.93
CA HIS A 4 7.76 21.95 -11.36
C HIS A 4 8.83 21.44 -12.33
N PRO A 5 10.07 21.20 -11.88
CA PRO A 5 11.06 20.54 -12.70
C PRO A 5 10.46 19.21 -13.16
N ALA A 6 10.43 18.96 -14.46
CA ALA A 6 10.01 17.67 -14.98
C ALA A 6 11.04 16.64 -14.50
N GLU A 7 10.67 15.79 -13.53
CA GLU A 7 11.51 14.69 -13.07
C GLU A 7 11.99 13.88 -14.26
N THR A 8 13.28 13.56 -14.30
CA THR A 8 13.83 12.76 -15.38
C THR A 8 13.26 11.34 -15.34
N PRO A 9 13.12 10.64 -16.48
CA PRO A 9 12.66 9.25 -16.50
C PRO A 9 13.48 8.30 -15.61
N CYS A 10 14.77 8.62 -15.39
CA CYS A 10 15.66 7.89 -14.49
C CYS A 10 15.28 8.07 -13.00
N GLU A 11 14.99 9.29 -12.57
CA GLU A 11 14.51 9.58 -11.21
C GLU A 11 13.15 8.91 -10.94
N ARG A 12 12.30 8.83 -11.97
CA ARG A 12 11.00 8.14 -11.91
C ARG A 12 11.09 6.60 -11.91
N SER A 13 12.19 6.04 -12.41
CA SER A 13 12.44 4.59 -12.45
C SER A 13 13.28 4.10 -11.26
N ALA A 14 13.93 5.01 -10.54
CA ALA A 14 14.75 4.64 -9.39
C ALA A 14 13.96 3.91 -8.27
N PRO A 15 12.67 4.22 -8.00
CA PRO A 15 11.89 3.52 -6.99
C PRO A 15 11.48 2.09 -7.37
N SER A 16 11.41 1.72 -8.67
CA SER A 16 10.98 0.38 -9.08
C SER A 16 12.00 -0.70 -8.71
N ARG A 17 13.28 -0.32 -8.58
CA ARG A 17 14.39 -1.20 -8.19
C ARG A 17 14.46 -1.43 -6.67
N CYS A 18 13.83 -0.57 -5.88
CA CYS A 18 13.74 -0.75 -4.43
C CYS A 18 12.80 -1.92 -4.09
N CYS A 19 13.04 -2.55 -2.94
CA CYS A 19 12.04 -3.42 -2.33
C CYS A 19 10.85 -2.59 -1.84
N VAL A 20 9.66 -3.18 -1.91
CA VAL A 20 8.40 -2.50 -1.58
C VAL A 20 7.63 -3.33 -0.56
N VAL A 21 7.09 -2.68 0.48
CA VAL A 21 6.17 -3.29 1.45
C VAL A 21 4.95 -2.39 1.65
N PHE A 22 3.80 -3.00 1.90
CA PHE A 22 2.60 -2.30 2.35
C PHE A 22 2.54 -2.32 3.89
N VAL A 23 2.36 -1.15 4.49
CA VAL A 23 2.14 -0.96 5.92
C VAL A 23 0.65 -0.64 6.12
N PRO A 24 -0.16 -1.61 6.61
CA PRO A 24 -1.58 -1.42 6.81
C PRO A 24 -1.86 -0.38 7.91
N SER A 25 -3.00 0.28 7.80
CA SER A 25 -3.48 1.25 8.80
C SER A 25 -5.00 1.17 8.87
N ASP A 26 -5.58 1.84 9.86
CA ASP A 26 -7.02 1.99 10.02
C ASP A 26 -7.40 3.47 10.15
N PRO A 27 -8.28 4.01 9.27
CA PRO A 27 -8.95 3.35 8.15
C PRO A 27 -7.99 2.95 7.02
N PRO A 28 -8.38 2.02 6.12
CA PRO A 28 -7.48 1.48 5.11
C PRO A 28 -6.73 2.53 4.28
N ARG A 29 -7.38 3.65 3.93
CA ARG A 29 -6.75 4.74 3.14
C ARG A 29 -5.55 5.42 3.78
N THR A 30 -5.35 5.29 5.10
CA THR A 30 -4.16 5.86 5.78
C THR A 30 -2.96 4.90 5.74
N GLY A 31 -3.11 3.73 5.11
CA GLY A 31 -2.00 2.81 4.86
C GLY A 31 -0.94 3.41 3.94
N LEU A 32 0.28 2.91 4.07
CA LEU A 32 1.47 3.44 3.39
C LEU A 32 2.14 2.36 2.55
N ILE A 33 2.77 2.77 1.46
CA ILE A 33 3.71 1.97 0.69
C ILE A 33 5.11 2.48 1.01
N ALA A 34 5.96 1.59 1.51
CA ALA A 34 7.34 1.89 1.84
C ALA A 34 8.29 1.28 0.82
N PHE A 35 9.13 2.12 0.22
CA PHE A 35 10.24 1.74 -0.66
C PHE A 35 11.52 1.69 0.17
N TRP A 36 12.29 0.62 0.10
CA TRP A 36 13.53 0.43 0.87
C TRP A 36 14.56 -0.37 0.07
N ASN A 37 15.83 -0.25 0.42
CA ASN A 37 16.90 -1.02 -0.23
C ASN A 37 17.39 -2.16 0.67
N PRO A 38 17.56 -3.38 0.15
CA PRO A 38 18.10 -4.50 0.93
C PRO A 38 19.52 -4.26 1.43
N ASP A 39 20.30 -3.44 0.72
CA ASP A 39 21.66 -3.04 1.09
C ASP A 39 21.72 -1.99 2.21
N GLY A 40 20.57 -1.49 2.68
CA GLY A 40 20.45 -0.52 3.77
C GLY A 40 20.73 0.95 3.39
N GLY A 41 21.12 1.22 2.15
CA GLY A 41 21.27 2.59 1.64
C GLY A 41 19.91 3.30 1.47
N PRO A 42 19.87 4.65 1.57
CA PRO A 42 18.61 5.38 1.41
C PRO A 42 18.03 5.20 0.00
N PRO A 43 16.71 4.95 -0.12
CA PRO A 43 16.06 4.91 -1.41
C PRO A 43 16.05 6.30 -2.06
N PRO A 44 16.00 6.36 -3.40
CA PRO A 44 15.85 7.61 -4.13
C PRO A 44 14.51 8.27 -3.77
N GLY A 45 14.55 9.54 -3.38
CA GLY A 45 13.36 10.30 -3.00
C GLY A 45 13.69 11.75 -2.63
N PRO A 46 12.68 12.61 -2.45
CA PRO A 46 12.90 13.99 -2.07
C PRO A 46 13.57 14.07 -0.69
N PRO A 47 14.47 15.05 -0.46
CA PRO A 47 15.10 15.26 0.84
C PRO A 47 14.05 15.41 1.95
N GLY A 48 14.18 14.63 3.03
CA GLY A 48 13.27 14.68 4.18
C GLY A 48 12.07 13.71 4.14
N ALA A 49 11.91 12.93 3.07
CA ALA A 49 10.91 11.85 3.01
C ALA A 49 11.40 10.51 3.60
N ALA A 50 12.61 10.49 4.16
CA ALA A 50 13.20 9.31 4.78
C ALA A 50 12.51 9.03 6.13
N ALA A 51 11.82 7.90 6.20
CA ALA A 51 11.32 7.31 7.43
C ALA A 51 12.15 6.05 7.76
N GLU A 52 12.11 5.64 9.01
CA GLU A 52 12.69 4.35 9.43
C GLU A 52 11.65 3.24 9.20
N LEU A 53 12.10 2.11 8.67
CA LEU A 53 11.28 0.92 8.46
C LEU A 53 11.97 -0.28 9.09
N THR A 54 11.28 -0.97 10.00
CA THR A 54 11.74 -2.27 10.50
C THR A 54 11.41 -3.36 9.49
N VAL A 55 12.41 -4.10 9.05
CA VAL A 55 12.27 -5.25 8.16
C VAL A 55 13.01 -6.47 8.71
N THR A 56 12.53 -7.65 8.35
CA THR A 56 13.20 -8.91 8.57
C THR A 56 14.10 -9.24 7.38
N GLY A 57 15.37 -9.52 7.65
CA GLY A 57 16.29 -10.02 6.65
C GLY A 57 16.14 -11.50 6.32
N ALA A 58 16.83 -11.95 5.27
CA ALA A 58 16.89 -13.36 4.92
C ALA A 58 17.52 -14.24 6.01
N ASP A 59 18.29 -13.63 6.91
CA ASP A 59 18.86 -14.21 8.12
C ASP A 59 17.87 -14.26 9.31
N LEU A 60 16.60 -13.90 9.08
CA LEU A 60 15.52 -13.82 10.05
C LEU A 60 15.77 -12.83 11.19
N ARG A 61 16.63 -11.83 10.96
CA ARG A 61 16.91 -10.76 11.94
C ARG A 61 16.17 -9.49 11.59
N ARG A 62 15.67 -8.81 12.63
CA ARG A 62 15.10 -7.46 12.52
C ARG A 62 16.23 -6.46 12.22
N ARG A 63 15.96 -5.53 11.32
CA ARG A 63 16.84 -4.41 11.01
C ARG A 63 16.00 -3.19 10.70
N THR A 64 16.43 -2.05 11.18
CA THR A 64 15.86 -0.75 10.82
C THR A 64 16.61 -0.24 9.60
N VAL A 65 15.88 0.09 8.54
CA VAL A 65 16.43 0.59 7.29
C VAL A 65 15.75 1.91 6.92
N PRO A 66 16.47 2.83 6.25
CA PRO A 66 15.84 3.99 5.65
C PRO A 66 14.82 3.58 4.58
N ALA A 67 13.67 4.24 4.57
CA ALA A 67 12.60 4.01 3.61
C ALA A 67 11.98 5.33 3.16
N VAL A 68 11.42 5.34 1.95
CA VAL A 68 10.55 6.42 1.47
C VAL A 68 9.12 5.90 1.54
N GLN A 69 8.25 6.59 2.27
CA GLN A 69 6.85 6.20 2.45
C GLN A 69 5.93 7.10 1.64
N LEU A 70 4.99 6.49 0.92
CA LEU A 70 3.95 7.18 0.16
C LEU A 70 2.56 6.70 0.58
N PRO A 71 1.55 7.58 0.69
CA PRO A 71 0.16 7.17 0.74
C PRO A 71 -0.17 6.24 -0.44
N VAL A 72 -1.00 5.21 -0.21
CA VAL A 72 -1.35 4.22 -1.25
C VAL A 72 -1.78 4.88 -2.56
N ARG A 73 -2.64 5.91 -2.49
CA ARG A 73 -3.12 6.65 -3.67
C ARG A 73 -1.99 7.25 -4.51
N GLU A 74 -0.93 7.75 -3.85
CA GLU A 74 0.23 8.40 -4.48
C GLU A 74 1.23 7.37 -4.99
N ALA A 75 1.28 6.18 -4.37
CA ALA A 75 2.10 5.07 -4.82
C ALA A 75 1.55 4.36 -6.07
N LEU A 76 0.24 4.37 -6.32
CA LEU A 76 -0.41 3.64 -7.43
C LEU A 76 0.25 3.88 -8.81
N PRO A 77 0.55 5.12 -9.25
CA PRO A 77 1.23 5.34 -10.52
C PRO A 77 2.66 4.79 -10.56
N VAL A 78 3.35 4.74 -9.42
CA VAL A 78 4.71 4.18 -9.32
C VAL A 78 4.66 2.66 -9.43
N LEU A 79 3.76 2.02 -8.65
CA LEU A 79 3.60 0.57 -8.61
C LEU A 79 3.15 0.00 -9.96
N THR A 80 2.17 0.64 -10.61
CA THR A 80 1.68 0.20 -11.92
C THR A 80 2.75 0.27 -13.01
N ARG A 81 3.68 1.24 -12.94
CA ARG A 81 4.85 1.28 -13.82
C ARG A 81 5.89 0.22 -13.46
N ALA A 82 6.18 0.03 -12.18
CA ALA A 82 7.14 -0.98 -11.71
C ALA A 82 6.77 -2.39 -12.18
N ARG A 83 5.48 -2.72 -12.27
CA ARG A 83 5.02 -4.00 -12.83
C ARG A 83 5.51 -4.27 -14.26
N ALA A 84 5.70 -3.24 -15.07
CA ALA A 84 6.11 -3.36 -16.47
C ALA A 84 7.62 -3.17 -16.67
N ASP A 85 8.38 -3.01 -15.59
CA ASP A 85 9.82 -2.80 -15.62
C ASP A 85 10.55 -4.12 -15.36
N ASP A 86 11.32 -4.58 -16.34
CA ASP A 86 12.12 -5.82 -16.25
C ASP A 86 13.21 -5.74 -15.17
N GLN A 87 13.53 -4.54 -14.67
CA GLN A 87 14.49 -4.31 -13.60
C GLN A 87 13.82 -4.09 -12.24
N ALA A 88 12.49 -4.21 -12.14
CA ALA A 88 11.80 -4.06 -10.88
C ALA A 88 12.21 -5.15 -9.89
N SER A 89 12.28 -4.79 -8.60
CA SER A 89 12.45 -5.80 -7.56
C SER A 89 11.24 -6.75 -7.54
N PRO A 90 11.40 -8.01 -7.09
CA PRO A 90 10.27 -8.93 -7.01
C PRO A 90 9.09 -8.39 -6.20
N SER A 91 9.35 -7.66 -5.11
CA SER A 91 8.29 -7.06 -4.29
C SER A 91 7.64 -5.86 -4.95
N ALA A 92 8.39 -5.04 -5.69
CA ALA A 92 7.82 -3.96 -6.51
C ALA A 92 6.90 -4.51 -7.61
N ALA A 93 7.32 -5.56 -8.31
CA ALA A 93 6.52 -6.22 -9.33
C ALA A 93 5.23 -6.84 -8.75
N PHE A 94 5.34 -7.46 -7.57
CA PHE A 94 4.19 -7.99 -6.82
C PHE A 94 3.18 -6.89 -6.45
N TRP A 95 3.64 -5.81 -5.80
CA TRP A 95 2.74 -4.72 -5.40
C TRP A 95 2.18 -3.94 -6.60
N GLY A 96 2.90 -3.92 -7.73
CA GLY A 96 2.37 -3.46 -9.01
C GLY A 96 1.26 -4.34 -9.57
N ALA A 97 1.35 -5.67 -9.42
CA ALA A 97 0.28 -6.60 -9.77
C ALA A 97 -0.95 -6.41 -8.87
N ALA A 98 -0.74 -6.26 -7.57
CA ALA A 98 -1.79 -5.97 -6.60
C ALA A 98 -2.49 -4.65 -6.89
N ALA A 99 -1.73 -3.60 -7.23
CA ALA A 99 -2.27 -2.29 -7.60
C ALA A 99 -3.19 -2.39 -8.83
N LEU A 100 -2.75 -3.11 -9.87
CA LEU A 100 -3.58 -3.34 -11.06
C LEU A 100 -4.86 -4.12 -10.72
N LEU A 101 -4.77 -5.15 -9.88
CA LEU A 101 -5.93 -5.94 -9.44
C LEU A 101 -6.94 -5.08 -8.67
N GLY A 102 -6.48 -4.26 -7.72
CA GLY A 102 -7.33 -3.33 -6.98
C GLY A 102 -8.02 -2.32 -7.88
N LEU A 103 -7.29 -1.74 -8.83
CA LEU A 103 -7.84 -0.82 -9.84
C LEU A 103 -8.90 -1.50 -10.71
N GLN A 104 -8.71 -2.77 -11.09
CA GLN A 104 -9.72 -3.53 -11.84
C GLN A 104 -10.99 -3.78 -11.04
N PHE A 105 -10.89 -4.05 -9.73
CA PHE A 105 -12.07 -4.18 -8.86
C PHE A 105 -12.84 -2.86 -8.76
N VAL A 106 -12.12 -1.75 -8.55
CA VAL A 106 -12.74 -0.41 -8.46
C VAL A 106 -13.36 0.00 -9.80
N ALA A 107 -12.70 -0.26 -10.93
CA ALA A 107 -13.25 0.00 -12.26
C ALA A 107 -14.53 -0.81 -12.55
N ARG A 108 -14.68 -1.98 -11.92
CA ARG A 108 -15.90 -2.81 -11.97
C ARG A 108 -16.97 -2.39 -10.97
N GLY A 109 -16.74 -1.34 -10.18
CA GLY A 109 -17.67 -0.88 -9.15
C GLY A 109 -17.73 -1.78 -7.92
N LEU A 110 -16.72 -2.62 -7.69
CA LEU A 110 -16.67 -3.53 -6.53
C LEU A 110 -16.11 -2.84 -5.29
N LEU A 111 -16.88 -1.89 -4.77
CA LEU A 111 -16.58 -1.17 -3.54
C LEU A 111 -17.84 -1.05 -2.68
N LEU A 112 -17.70 -1.37 -1.39
CA LEU A 112 -18.77 -1.29 -0.41
C LEU A 112 -18.42 -0.27 0.67
N PRO A 113 -19.32 0.68 0.99
CA PRO A 113 -19.14 1.52 2.16
C PRO A 113 -19.32 0.69 3.43
N GLY A 114 -18.59 1.03 4.48
CA GLY A 114 -18.67 0.40 5.78
C GLY A 114 -17.95 1.19 6.87
N VAL A 115 -17.95 0.63 8.07
CA VAL A 115 -17.28 1.21 9.22
C VAL A 115 -16.01 0.39 9.48
N SER A 116 -14.88 1.07 9.63
CA SER A 116 -13.59 0.47 9.97
C SER A 116 -13.53 0.10 11.45
N PRO A 117 -12.59 -0.76 11.89
CA PRO A 117 -12.44 -1.13 13.30
C PRO A 117 -12.34 0.03 14.31
N THR A 118 -11.86 1.21 13.91
CA THR A 118 -11.81 2.43 14.75
C THR A 118 -12.98 3.40 14.52
N ASP A 119 -14.11 2.86 14.08
CA ASP A 119 -15.37 3.56 13.86
C ASP A 119 -15.31 4.67 12.79
N ARG A 120 -14.45 4.48 11.79
CA ARG A 120 -14.27 5.44 10.68
C ARG A 120 -14.97 5.01 9.42
N ASP A 121 -15.41 5.98 8.63
CA ASP A 121 -15.93 5.74 7.31
C ASP A 121 -14.87 5.08 6.42
N ALA A 122 -15.18 3.95 5.79
CA ALA A 122 -14.25 3.24 4.92
C ALA A 122 -14.97 2.61 3.73
N TRP A 123 -14.28 2.56 2.60
CA TRP A 123 -14.63 1.64 1.52
C TRP A 123 -13.77 0.39 1.59
N ARG A 124 -14.37 -0.75 1.28
CA ARG A 124 -13.66 -2.02 1.10
C ARG A 124 -13.99 -2.63 -0.25
N VAL A 125 -13.11 -3.47 -0.77
CA VAL A 125 -13.38 -4.22 -2.00
C VAL A 125 -14.52 -5.21 -1.76
N GLY A 126 -15.49 -5.21 -2.67
CA GLY A 126 -16.57 -6.19 -2.68
C GLY A 126 -17.85 -5.73 -3.37
N PRO A 127 -18.85 -6.62 -3.53
CA PRO A 127 -18.79 -8.05 -3.24
C PRO A 127 -17.90 -8.81 -4.25
N LEU A 128 -17.16 -9.82 -3.78
CA LEU A 128 -16.24 -10.59 -4.62
C LEU A 128 -16.85 -11.93 -5.03
N GLY A 129 -16.78 -12.26 -6.33
CA GLY A 129 -17.16 -13.58 -6.84
C GLY A 129 -16.05 -14.62 -6.63
N ALA A 130 -16.36 -15.90 -6.89
CA ALA A 130 -15.39 -17.00 -6.74
C ALA A 130 -14.11 -16.79 -7.57
N GLY A 131 -14.24 -16.32 -8.82
CA GLY A 131 -13.07 -16.03 -9.66
C GLY A 131 -12.23 -14.85 -9.17
N ASP A 132 -12.83 -13.87 -8.50
CA ASP A 132 -12.09 -12.75 -7.91
C ASP A 132 -11.31 -13.21 -6.67
N LEU A 133 -11.94 -14.05 -5.84
CA LEU A 133 -11.29 -14.67 -4.69
C LEU A 133 -10.11 -15.56 -5.11
N GLU A 134 -10.24 -16.30 -6.21
CA GLU A 134 -9.16 -17.14 -6.72
C GLU A 134 -7.96 -16.32 -7.18
N ARG A 135 -8.18 -15.22 -7.93
CA ARG A 135 -7.09 -14.31 -8.31
C ARG A 135 -6.36 -13.72 -7.11
N ILE A 136 -7.08 -13.41 -6.03
CA ILE A 136 -6.48 -12.92 -4.78
C ILE A 136 -5.60 -13.99 -4.16
N ARG A 137 -6.08 -15.24 -4.07
CA ARG A 137 -5.32 -16.36 -3.53
C ARG A 137 -4.08 -16.67 -4.35
N GLU A 138 -4.22 -16.75 -5.67
CA GLU A 138 -3.11 -16.98 -6.60
C GLU A 138 -2.04 -15.88 -6.47
N LEU A 139 -2.46 -14.62 -6.43
CA LEU A 139 -1.55 -13.52 -6.24
C LEU A 139 -0.87 -13.61 -4.86
N ALA A 140 -1.62 -13.78 -3.78
CA ALA A 140 -1.08 -13.89 -2.41
C ALA A 140 -0.06 -15.05 -2.29
N ALA A 141 -0.33 -16.20 -2.89
CA ALA A 141 0.59 -17.35 -2.90
C ALA A 141 1.92 -17.06 -3.61
N SER A 142 1.96 -16.06 -4.51
CA SER A 142 3.18 -15.60 -5.18
C SER A 142 3.94 -14.51 -4.44
N MET A 143 3.45 -14.06 -3.28
CA MET A 143 4.03 -12.93 -2.55
C MET A 143 5.48 -13.22 -2.13
N PRO A 144 6.48 -12.46 -2.65
CA PRO A 144 7.87 -12.68 -2.27
C PRO A 144 8.10 -12.28 -0.80
N PRO A 145 9.06 -12.90 -0.08
CA PRO A 145 9.35 -12.58 1.31
C PRO A 145 9.61 -11.08 1.56
N THR A 146 10.29 -10.41 0.62
CA THR A 146 10.57 -8.97 0.71
C THR A 146 9.34 -8.08 0.61
N ALA A 147 8.19 -8.59 0.13
CA ALA A 147 6.93 -7.84 0.02
C ALA A 147 6.14 -7.78 1.34
N HIS A 148 6.46 -8.64 2.30
CA HIS A 148 5.83 -8.71 3.63
C HIS A 148 6.89 -8.85 4.73
N ALA A 149 8.05 -8.23 4.53
CA ALA A 149 9.19 -8.34 5.44
C ALA A 149 9.05 -7.50 6.71
N THR A 150 8.04 -6.64 6.83
CA THR A 150 7.82 -5.83 8.04
C THR A 150 7.16 -6.70 9.13
N PRO A 151 7.80 -6.89 10.29
CA PRO A 151 7.22 -7.66 11.39
C PRO A 151 5.92 -7.06 11.90
N LEU A 152 5.05 -7.92 12.43
CA LEU A 152 3.88 -7.49 13.16
C LEU A 152 4.31 -6.92 14.53
N GLU A 153 3.76 -5.76 14.88
CA GLU A 153 3.87 -5.19 16.22
C GLU A 153 3.01 -6.00 17.19
N THR A 154 3.60 -7.00 17.86
CA THR A 154 2.88 -7.89 18.78
C THR A 154 2.81 -7.38 20.21
N GLY A 155 3.28 -6.15 20.48
CA GLY A 155 3.41 -5.60 21.84
C GLY A 155 4.36 -6.38 22.75
N ALA A 156 5.09 -7.35 22.21
CA ALA A 156 6.11 -8.11 22.92
C ALA A 156 7.43 -7.31 22.95
N ALA A 157 8.27 -7.55 23.96
CA ALA A 157 9.62 -6.99 24.03
C ALA A 157 10.40 -7.25 22.73
N GLU A 158 11.50 -6.52 22.47
CA GLU A 158 12.30 -6.68 21.25
C GLU A 158 12.75 -8.13 20.98
N ASP A 159 12.82 -8.98 22.00
CA ASP A 159 13.15 -10.41 21.92
C ASP A 159 11.94 -11.34 21.72
N GLY A 160 10.74 -10.78 21.52
CA GLY A 160 9.52 -11.54 21.25
C GLY A 160 9.54 -12.26 19.89
N PRO A 161 8.65 -13.25 19.71
CA PRO A 161 8.61 -14.06 18.49
C PRO A 161 8.48 -13.17 17.25
N LEU A 162 9.29 -13.46 16.24
CA LEU A 162 9.22 -12.77 14.95
C LEU A 162 8.00 -13.29 14.17
N LEU A 163 6.94 -12.49 14.09
CA LEU A 163 5.77 -12.80 13.26
C LEU A 163 5.72 -11.85 12.06
N LEU A 164 5.54 -12.42 10.88
CA LEU A 164 5.31 -11.68 9.64
C LEU A 164 3.81 -11.70 9.28
N PRO A 165 3.31 -10.69 8.54
CA PRO A 165 1.94 -10.69 8.04
C PRO A 165 1.64 -11.92 7.18
N GLU A 166 0.43 -12.46 7.31
CA GLU A 166 -0.07 -13.50 6.41
C GLU A 166 -0.35 -12.88 5.03
N PRO A 167 0.18 -13.45 3.92
CA PRO A 167 0.13 -12.83 2.59
C PRO A 167 -1.28 -12.47 2.10
N GLU A 168 -2.26 -13.36 2.24
CA GLU A 168 -3.61 -13.10 1.73
C GLU A 168 -4.29 -11.96 2.50
N ARG A 169 -4.16 -11.95 3.83
CA ARG A 169 -4.66 -10.86 4.69
C ARG A 169 -4.00 -9.53 4.35
N LEU A 170 -2.67 -9.50 4.16
CA LEU A 170 -1.95 -8.27 3.82
C LEU A 170 -2.37 -7.75 2.44
N LEU A 171 -2.51 -8.64 1.45
CA LEU A 171 -2.99 -8.28 0.12
C LEU A 171 -4.42 -7.72 0.17
N ARG A 172 -5.33 -8.36 0.93
CA ARG A 172 -6.72 -7.86 1.10
C ARG A 172 -6.75 -6.47 1.72
N ALA A 173 -5.94 -6.23 2.76
CA ALA A 173 -5.84 -4.92 3.39
C ALA A 173 -5.33 -3.84 2.41
N PHE A 174 -4.37 -4.18 1.54
CA PHE A 174 -3.93 -3.26 0.48
C PHE A 174 -5.03 -2.98 -0.54
N LEU A 175 -5.77 -4.01 -0.98
CA LEU A 175 -6.88 -3.84 -1.90
C LEU A 175 -7.98 -2.93 -1.32
N ASP A 176 -8.27 -3.07 -0.03
CA ASP A 176 -9.19 -2.18 0.69
C ASP A 176 -8.64 -0.75 0.78
N ALA A 177 -7.33 -0.56 1.00
CA ALA A 177 -6.72 0.77 0.98
C ALA A 177 -6.83 1.46 -0.40
N VAL A 178 -6.73 0.70 -1.49
CA VAL A 178 -6.98 1.20 -2.86
C VAL A 178 -8.45 1.59 -3.02
N ALA A 179 -9.39 0.73 -2.59
CA ALA A 179 -10.82 1.01 -2.67
C ALA A 179 -11.23 2.22 -1.81
N ASP A 180 -10.65 2.38 -0.61
CA ASP A 180 -10.94 3.50 0.30
C ASP A 180 -10.36 4.83 -0.17
N GLY A 181 -9.26 4.81 -0.94
CA GLY A 181 -8.65 6.03 -1.44
C GLY A 181 -9.34 6.64 -2.66
N LEU A 182 -9.87 5.83 -3.57
CA LEU A 182 -10.25 6.29 -4.92
C LEU A 182 -11.55 7.12 -5.01
N PRO A 183 -12.63 6.84 -4.25
CA PRO A 183 -13.85 7.65 -4.28
C PRO A 183 -13.68 9.09 -3.76
N ARG A 184 -12.61 9.36 -3.01
CA ARG A 184 -12.38 10.58 -2.24
C ARG A 184 -11.69 11.67 -3.05
N THR A 185 -12.30 12.03 -4.19
CA THR A 185 -11.79 13.10 -5.04
C THR A 185 -12.02 14.48 -4.40
N PRO A 186 -11.28 15.54 -4.79
CA PRO A 186 -11.47 16.87 -4.21
C PRO A 186 -12.91 17.42 -4.30
N ALA A 187 -13.70 16.97 -5.27
CA ALA A 187 -15.09 17.38 -5.45
C ALA A 187 -16.11 16.42 -4.82
N ALA A 188 -15.68 15.27 -4.28
CA ALA A 188 -16.58 14.22 -3.81
C ALA A 188 -17.51 14.70 -2.70
N ALA A 189 -16.97 15.32 -1.64
CA ALA A 189 -17.77 15.80 -0.52
C ALA A 189 -18.80 16.86 -0.91
N PHE A 190 -18.50 17.66 -1.95
CA PHE A 190 -19.46 18.61 -2.52
C PHE A 190 -20.59 17.90 -3.27
N ALA A 191 -20.26 16.89 -4.08
CA ALA A 191 -21.23 16.12 -4.86
C ALA A 191 -22.15 15.25 -3.98
N THR A 192 -21.67 14.78 -2.83
CA THR A 192 -22.40 13.91 -1.90
C THR A 192 -23.08 14.68 -0.75
N ALA A 193 -23.00 16.01 -0.74
CA ALA A 193 -23.55 16.88 0.30
C ALA A 193 -23.11 16.49 1.73
N GLY A 194 -21.90 15.95 1.89
CA GLY A 194 -21.38 15.52 3.18
C GLY A 194 -20.00 14.85 3.09
N PRO A 195 -19.22 14.86 4.19
CA PRO A 195 -17.83 14.38 4.17
C PRO A 195 -17.70 12.86 4.39
N ALA A 196 -18.70 12.21 5.00
CA ALA A 196 -18.67 10.77 5.22
C ALA A 196 -18.59 10.02 3.88
N PHE A 197 -17.66 9.08 3.77
CA PHE A 197 -17.35 8.29 2.56
C PHE A 197 -16.80 9.10 1.37
N ALA A 198 -16.58 10.41 1.52
CA ALA A 198 -16.23 11.30 0.42
C ALA A 198 -15.00 12.19 0.68
N ALA A 199 -14.76 12.59 1.93
CA ALA A 199 -13.59 13.39 2.31
C ALA A 199 -12.35 12.50 2.50
N PRO A 200 -11.13 13.03 2.28
CA PRO A 200 -9.90 12.29 2.55
C PRO A 200 -9.68 12.04 4.05
N GLU A 201 -10.10 12.97 4.91
CA GLU A 201 -10.00 12.82 6.37
C GLU A 201 -10.89 11.67 6.90
N PRO A 202 -10.46 10.93 7.94
CA PRO A 202 -11.30 9.99 8.69
C PRO A 202 -12.47 10.65 9.42
N HIS A 203 -13.70 10.30 9.05
CA HIS A 203 -14.91 10.74 9.72
C HIS A 203 -15.52 9.63 10.56
N PRO A 204 -15.96 9.92 11.80
CA PRO A 204 -16.74 8.97 12.57
C PRO A 204 -18.08 8.74 11.87
N VAL A 205 -18.54 7.49 11.83
CA VAL A 205 -19.87 7.15 11.32
C VAL A 205 -20.79 6.94 12.54
N PRO A 206 -21.83 7.78 12.71
CA PRO A 206 -22.81 7.58 13.78
C PRO A 206 -23.53 6.23 13.63
N GLU A 207 -23.87 5.59 14.74
CA GLU A 207 -24.78 4.43 14.80
C GLU A 207 -26.19 4.77 14.31
#